data_AF-A0A0B8PDM9-F1
#
_entry.id   AF-A0A0B8PDM9-F1
#
_cell.length_a   1.000
_cell.length_b   1.000
_cell.length_c   1.000
_cell.angle_alpha   90.00
_cell.angle_beta   90.00
_cell.angle_gamma   90.00
#
_symmetry.space_group_name_H-M   'P 1'
#
loop_
_entity.id
_entity.type
_entity.pdbx_description
1 polymer ?
#
loop_
_entity_poly.entity_id
_entity_poly.type
_entity_poly.pdbx_seq_one_letter_code
_entity_poly.pdbx_strand_id
1 'polypeptide(L)'
;MKVVPHLGNKFKALLVMLVTAVVLTGCEQAPQQVALQGKTMGTTYHIKYITEGDVPEATEVQARIDELLEEVNDQMSTYRPTSELSQFNQQQTTDAFEVSPQTATVVKEAIRLSQLTQGALDVTVGPLVNLWGFGPEARPDKVPSDEELAARREMIGVHHLSVDGNMLRKDMPSLYVDLSTIAKAGVLT
;
A
#
# COMPACT_ATOMS: atom_id res chain seq x y z
N MET A 1 -40.87 -55.29 52.91
CA MET A 1 -39.75 -54.38 52.62
C MET A 1 -39.33 -54.56 51.17
N LYS A 2 -39.61 -53.60 50.28
CA LYS A 2 -39.16 -53.61 48.88
C LYS A 2 -37.96 -52.68 48.73
N VAL A 3 -36.87 -53.22 48.20
CA VAL A 3 -35.58 -52.55 48.02
C VAL A 3 -35.63 -51.67 46.76
N VAL A 4 -35.82 -50.38 47.00
CA VAL A 4 -35.27 -49.19 46.33
C VAL A 4 -34.67 -49.35 44.90
N PRO A 5 -35.28 -48.70 43.87
CA PRO A 5 -34.70 -48.58 42.54
C PRO A 5 -33.89 -47.27 42.42
N HIS A 6 -32.79 -47.10 43.18
CA HIS A 6 -31.99 -45.85 43.12
C HIS A 6 -30.84 -45.89 42.11
N LEU A 7 -30.47 -47.07 41.59
CA LEU A 7 -29.28 -47.20 40.72
C LEU A 7 -29.52 -46.66 39.30
N GLY A 8 -30.72 -46.87 38.73
CA GLY A 8 -31.07 -46.40 37.38
C GLY A 8 -31.20 -44.88 37.27
N ASN A 9 -31.68 -44.21 38.32
CA ASN A 9 -31.76 -42.74 38.35
C ASN A 9 -30.39 -42.08 38.46
N LYS A 10 -29.45 -42.69 39.19
CA LYS A 10 -28.06 -42.21 39.27
C LYS A 10 -27.34 -42.31 37.93
N PHE A 11 -27.56 -43.40 37.17
CA PHE A 11 -26.99 -43.57 35.84
C PHE A 11 -27.55 -42.58 34.82
N LYS A 12 -28.88 -42.34 34.84
CA LYS A 12 -29.51 -41.29 34.01
C LYS A 12 -29.01 -39.89 34.36
N ALA A 13 -28.86 -39.58 35.64
CA ALA A 13 -28.32 -38.28 36.09
C ALA A 13 -26.86 -38.09 35.63
N LEU A 14 -26.03 -39.14 35.69
CA LEU A 14 -24.65 -39.10 35.21
C LEU A 14 -24.58 -38.89 33.69
N LEU A 15 -25.44 -39.57 32.92
CA LEU A 15 -25.49 -39.45 31.48
C LEU A 15 -25.95 -38.06 31.04
N VAL A 16 -26.94 -37.48 31.74
CA VAL A 16 -27.38 -36.09 31.52
C VAL A 16 -26.25 -35.12 31.84
N MET A 17 -25.55 -35.28 32.96
CA MET A 17 -24.44 -34.40 33.33
C MET A 17 -23.28 -34.47 32.32
N LEU A 18 -22.97 -35.67 31.81
CA LEU A 18 -21.93 -35.86 30.78
C LEU A 18 -22.33 -35.22 29.45
N VAL A 19 -23.58 -35.39 29.01
CA VAL A 19 -24.08 -34.75 27.78
C VAL A 19 -24.07 -33.23 27.93
N THR A 20 -24.53 -32.68 29.06
CA THR A 20 -24.48 -31.24 29.32
C THR A 20 -23.04 -30.70 29.32
N ALA A 21 -22.08 -31.45 29.87
CA ALA A 21 -20.67 -31.08 29.83
C ALA A 21 -20.10 -31.05 28.40
N VAL A 22 -20.50 -32.00 27.54
CA VAL A 22 -20.09 -32.04 26.11
C VAL A 22 -20.75 -30.91 25.30
N VAL A 23 -21.98 -30.52 25.62
CA VAL A 23 -22.64 -29.37 24.96
C VAL A 23 -21.97 -28.04 25.33
N LEU A 24 -21.36 -27.93 26.53
CA LEU A 24 -20.67 -26.73 27.00
C LEU A 24 -19.28 -26.51 26.38
N THR A 25 -18.70 -27.51 25.71
CA THR A 25 -17.38 -27.38 25.05
C THR A 25 -17.46 -26.90 23.60
N GLY A 26 -18.66 -26.74 23.04
CA GLY A 26 -18.90 -26.24 21.68
C GLY A 26 -18.80 -24.71 21.56
N CYS A 27 -17.78 -24.10 22.17
CA CYS A 27 -17.54 -22.67 22.05
C CYS A 27 -16.89 -22.40 20.68
N GLU A 28 -17.70 -22.30 19.64
CA GLU A 28 -17.28 -21.75 18.37
C GLU A 28 -17.05 -20.25 18.56
N GLN A 29 -15.79 -19.81 18.46
CA GLN A 29 -15.45 -18.39 18.59
C GLN A 29 -16.15 -17.64 17.45
N ALA A 30 -17.13 -16.80 17.81
CA ALA A 30 -17.83 -15.98 16.84
C ALA A 30 -16.80 -15.09 16.11
N PRO A 31 -16.94 -14.92 14.78
CA PRO A 31 -16.01 -14.11 14.01
C PRO A 31 -15.91 -12.70 14.59
N GLN A 32 -14.72 -12.32 15.04
CA GLN A 32 -14.48 -10.99 15.62
C GLN A 32 -13.90 -10.06 14.54
N GLN A 33 -14.44 -8.84 14.45
CA GLN A 33 -13.88 -7.82 13.58
C GLN A 33 -12.67 -7.16 14.25
N VAL A 34 -11.52 -7.23 13.61
CA VAL A 34 -10.32 -6.48 13.97
C VAL A 34 -10.25 -5.22 13.10
N ALA A 35 -9.87 -4.10 13.71
CA ALA A 35 -9.66 -2.83 13.02
C ALA A 35 -8.26 -2.29 13.36
N LEU A 36 -7.42 -2.16 12.34
CA LEU A 36 -6.06 -1.62 12.41
C LEU A 36 -6.01 -0.24 11.75
N GLN A 37 -5.16 0.62 12.28
CA GLN A 37 -4.95 1.97 11.73
C GLN A 37 -3.54 2.47 12.02
N GLY A 38 -3.05 3.33 11.14
CA GLY A 38 -1.73 3.95 11.29
C GLY A 38 -1.56 5.12 10.32
N LYS A 39 -0.32 5.60 10.21
CA LYS A 39 0.06 6.73 9.35
C LYS A 39 1.09 6.27 8.32
N THR A 40 0.93 6.69 7.08
CA THR A 40 1.92 6.48 5.99
C THR A 40 1.64 7.44 4.84
N MET A 41 2.63 7.72 3.99
CA MET A 41 2.46 8.52 2.76
C MET A 41 1.74 9.86 2.98
N GLY A 42 2.01 10.53 4.11
CA GLY A 42 1.36 11.80 4.47
C GLY A 42 -0.13 11.71 4.84
N THR A 43 -0.67 10.51 5.02
CA THR A 43 -2.09 10.24 5.34
C THR A 43 -2.24 9.12 6.39
N THR A 44 -3.44 8.59 6.57
CA THR A 44 -3.74 7.45 7.44
C THR A 44 -4.25 6.25 6.63
N TYR A 45 -4.03 5.05 7.16
CA TYR A 45 -4.65 3.82 6.67
C TYR A 45 -5.64 3.27 7.71
N HIS A 46 -6.66 2.57 7.23
CA HIS A 46 -7.63 1.85 8.06
C HIS A 46 -7.90 0.49 7.41
N ILE A 47 -7.54 -0.59 8.10
CA ILE A 47 -7.70 -1.97 7.61
C ILE A 47 -8.64 -2.69 8.58
N LYS A 48 -9.67 -3.34 8.05
CA LYS A 48 -10.60 -4.16 8.84
C LYS A 48 -10.65 -5.55 8.26
N TYR A 49 -10.53 -6.56 9.11
CA TYR A 49 -10.68 -7.95 8.73
C TYR A 49 -11.44 -8.72 9.81
N ILE A 50 -11.95 -9.89 9.45
CA ILE A 50 -12.66 -10.77 10.36
C ILE A 50 -11.72 -11.90 10.75
N THR A 51 -11.63 -12.20 12.03
CA THR A 51 -10.87 -13.34 12.52
C THR A 51 -11.75 -14.59 12.46
N GLU A 52 -11.52 -15.45 11.48
CA GLU A 52 -12.07 -16.81 11.43
C GLU A 52 -10.90 -17.80 11.50
N GLY A 53 -10.93 -18.72 12.48
CA GLY A 53 -9.88 -19.73 12.66
C GLY A 53 -8.62 -19.22 13.35
N ASP A 54 -7.46 -19.81 13.00
CA ASP A 54 -6.15 -19.49 13.57
C ASP A 54 -5.53 -18.32 12.78
N VAL A 55 -5.71 -17.11 13.30
CA VAL A 55 -5.25 -15.86 12.69
C VAL A 55 -4.19 -15.25 13.61
N PRO A 56 -3.08 -14.70 13.06
CA PRO A 56 -2.07 -14.04 13.89
C PRO A 56 -2.66 -12.93 14.76
N GLU A 57 -1.99 -12.66 15.87
CA GLU A 57 -2.38 -11.58 16.77
C GLU A 57 -2.43 -10.24 16.02
N ALA A 58 -3.40 -9.39 16.35
CA ALA A 58 -3.62 -8.12 15.66
C ALA A 58 -2.37 -7.22 15.64
N THR A 59 -1.53 -7.31 16.67
CA THR A 59 -0.26 -6.59 16.79
C THR A 59 0.80 -7.08 15.80
N GLU A 60 0.85 -8.38 15.52
CA GLU A 60 1.75 -8.97 14.53
C GLU A 60 1.34 -8.56 13.11
N VAL A 61 0.03 -8.64 12.82
CA VAL A 61 -0.54 -8.18 11.55
C VAL A 61 -0.25 -6.70 11.34
N GLN A 62 -0.43 -5.86 12.37
CA GLN A 62 -0.14 -4.43 12.29
C GLN A 62 1.35 -4.16 12.03
N ALA A 63 2.26 -4.82 12.75
CA ALA A 63 3.70 -4.66 12.53
C ALA A 63 4.09 -5.00 11.08
N ARG A 64 3.52 -6.07 10.52
CA ARG A 64 3.77 -6.46 9.13
C ARG A 64 3.20 -5.46 8.12
N ILE A 65 2.02 -4.91 8.38
CA ILE A 65 1.45 -3.84 7.55
C ILE A 65 2.35 -2.61 7.58
N ASP A 66 2.79 -2.17 8.75
CA ASP A 66 3.63 -0.99 8.90
C ASP A 66 4.98 -1.18 8.18
N GLU A 67 5.57 -2.37 8.26
CA GLU A 67 6.81 -2.73 7.54
C GLU A 67 6.63 -2.64 6.01
N LEU A 68 5.58 -3.25 5.46
CA LEU A 68 5.29 -3.21 4.02
C LEU A 68 5.01 -1.80 3.52
N LEU A 69 4.27 -1.00 4.29
CA LEU A 69 3.99 0.39 3.95
C LEU A 69 5.24 1.27 3.99
N GLU A 70 6.20 0.93 4.85
CA GLU A 70 7.47 1.62 4.92
C GLU A 70 8.39 1.24 3.76
N GLU A 71 8.41 -0.04 3.37
CA GLU A 71 9.10 -0.49 2.16
C GLU A 71 8.61 0.26 0.92
N VAL A 72 7.30 0.47 0.79
CA VAL A 72 6.74 1.28 -0.31
C VAL A 72 7.20 2.74 -0.25
N ASN A 73 7.35 3.32 0.96
CA ASN A 73 7.90 4.67 1.07
C ASN A 73 9.37 4.73 0.63
N ASP A 74 10.16 3.72 0.99
CA ASP A 74 11.57 3.61 0.58
C ASP A 74 11.73 3.36 -0.93
N GLN A 75 10.73 2.76 -1.57
CA GLN A 75 10.72 2.56 -3.01
C GLN A 75 10.24 3.80 -3.77
N MET A 76 9.06 4.34 -3.42
CA MET A 76 8.30 5.21 -4.34
C MET A 76 8.00 6.62 -3.79
N SER A 77 8.49 7.00 -2.61
CA SER A 77 8.21 8.34 -2.06
C SER A 77 9.01 9.43 -2.78
N THR A 78 8.35 10.48 -3.27
CA THR A 78 9.00 11.70 -3.78
C THR A 78 9.51 12.63 -2.66
N TYR A 79 9.08 12.38 -1.41
CA TYR A 79 9.44 13.18 -0.24
C TYR A 79 10.67 12.65 0.50
N ARG A 80 11.07 11.38 0.28
CA ARG A 80 12.28 10.78 0.86
C ARG A 80 13.43 10.89 -0.14
N PRO A 81 14.47 11.70 0.13
CA PRO A 81 15.60 11.86 -0.81
C PRO A 81 16.35 10.56 -1.12
N THR A 82 16.26 9.58 -0.22
CA THR A 82 16.93 8.29 -0.32
C THR A 82 16.08 7.19 -0.94
N SER A 83 14.83 7.47 -1.34
CA SER A 83 13.99 6.45 -1.98
C SER A 83 14.50 6.08 -3.38
N GLU A 84 14.17 4.89 -3.87
CA GLU A 84 14.54 4.46 -5.24
C GLU A 84 14.08 5.48 -6.29
N LEU A 85 12.81 5.92 -6.21
CA LEU A 85 12.24 6.90 -7.12
C LEU A 85 12.97 8.26 -7.05
N SER A 86 13.28 8.73 -5.84
CA SER A 86 14.01 10.00 -5.68
C SER A 86 15.44 9.90 -6.20
N GLN A 87 16.12 8.77 -6.02
CA GLN A 87 17.45 8.54 -6.57
C GLN A 87 17.42 8.51 -8.10
N PHE A 88 16.43 7.82 -8.70
CA PHE A 88 16.19 7.86 -10.14
C PHE A 88 15.96 9.28 -10.66
N ASN A 89 15.13 10.07 -9.97
CA ASN A 89 14.86 11.47 -10.32
C ASN A 89 16.13 12.34 -10.22
N GLN A 90 17.00 12.09 -9.25
CA GLN A 90 18.26 12.83 -9.06
C GLN A 90 19.32 12.52 -10.13
N GLN A 91 19.24 11.36 -10.81
CA GLN A 91 20.20 11.02 -11.86
C GLN A 91 20.18 12.05 -12.99
N GLN A 92 21.37 12.49 -13.39
CA GLN A 92 21.56 13.43 -14.52
C GLN A 92 22.04 12.73 -15.80
N THR A 93 22.07 11.40 -15.80
CA THR A 93 22.44 10.60 -16.97
C THR A 93 21.20 9.96 -17.60
N THR A 94 21.37 9.41 -18.81
CA THR A 94 20.34 8.63 -19.51
C THR A 94 20.59 7.12 -19.38
N ASP A 95 21.37 6.73 -18.37
CA ASP A 95 21.69 5.33 -18.13
C ASP A 95 20.49 4.62 -17.52
N ALA A 96 20.50 3.29 -17.61
CA ALA A 96 19.50 2.48 -16.94
C ALA A 96 19.74 2.49 -15.43
N PHE A 97 18.68 2.59 -14.65
CA PHE A 97 18.68 2.55 -13.19
C PHE A 97 17.90 1.34 -12.72
N GLU A 98 18.54 0.47 -11.93
CA GLU A 98 17.89 -0.70 -11.36
C GLU A 98 16.97 -0.28 -10.22
N VAL A 99 15.76 -0.82 -10.20
CA VAL A 99 14.76 -0.60 -9.15
C VAL A 99 14.19 -1.93 -8.66
N SER A 100 13.45 -1.91 -7.56
CA SER A 100 12.69 -3.06 -7.12
C SER A 100 11.64 -3.51 -8.17
N PRO A 101 11.29 -4.81 -8.22
CA PRO A 101 10.20 -5.31 -9.05
C PRO A 101 8.87 -4.57 -8.84
N GLN A 102 8.62 -4.12 -7.62
CA GLN A 102 7.44 -3.35 -7.21
C GLN A 102 7.42 -1.99 -7.91
N THR A 103 8.51 -1.21 -7.80
CA THR A 103 8.66 0.07 -8.50
C THR A 103 8.50 -0.11 -10.01
N ALA A 104 9.16 -1.11 -10.60
CA ALA A 104 9.07 -1.39 -12.03
C ALA A 104 7.63 -1.71 -12.47
N THR A 105 6.89 -2.50 -11.67
CA THR A 105 5.49 -2.84 -11.94
C THR A 105 4.59 -1.59 -11.94
N VAL A 106 4.74 -0.72 -10.93
CA VAL A 106 3.96 0.51 -10.83
C VAL A 106 4.28 1.48 -11.97
N VAL A 107 5.56 1.64 -12.34
CA VAL A 107 5.95 2.49 -13.47
C VAL A 107 5.43 1.93 -14.79
N LYS A 108 5.50 0.62 -15.00
CA LYS A 108 4.95 -0.02 -16.20
C LYS A 108 3.45 0.23 -16.33
N GLU A 109 2.71 0.12 -15.23
CA GLU A 109 1.29 0.39 -15.22
C GLU A 109 0.98 1.88 -15.43
N ALA A 110 1.78 2.78 -14.86
CA ALA A 110 1.65 4.22 -15.11
C ALA A 110 1.82 4.57 -16.60
N ILE A 111 2.84 4.01 -17.27
CA ILE A 111 3.05 4.19 -18.71
C ILE A 111 1.85 3.66 -19.50
N ARG A 112 1.36 2.45 -19.17
CA ARG A 112 0.20 1.84 -19.82
C ARG A 112 -1.06 2.68 -19.65
N LEU A 113 -1.33 3.19 -18.45
CA LEU A 113 -2.48 4.04 -18.16
C LEU A 113 -2.36 5.39 -18.86
N SER A 114 -1.16 5.94 -18.98
CA SER A 114 -0.94 7.16 -19.74
C SER A 114 -1.35 6.99 -21.20
N GLN A 115 -0.95 5.90 -21.83
CA GLN A 115 -1.36 5.57 -23.20
C GLN A 115 -2.88 5.38 -23.31
N LEU A 116 -3.48 4.63 -22.38
CA LEU A 116 -4.92 4.35 -22.38
C LEU A 116 -5.76 5.62 -22.21
N THR A 117 -5.27 6.57 -21.41
CA THR A 117 -5.92 7.84 -21.12
C THR A 117 -5.51 8.97 -22.07
N GLN A 118 -4.74 8.65 -23.12
CA GLN A 118 -4.23 9.63 -24.10
C GLN A 118 -3.45 10.78 -23.44
N GLY A 119 -2.67 10.46 -22.41
CA GLY A 119 -1.84 11.40 -21.66
C GLY A 119 -2.55 12.14 -20.52
N ALA A 120 -3.84 11.86 -20.23
CA ALA A 120 -4.53 12.51 -19.12
C ALA A 120 -3.97 12.10 -17.75
N LEU A 121 -3.48 10.85 -17.63
CA LEU A 121 -2.61 10.42 -16.54
C LEU A 121 -1.17 10.44 -17.04
N ASP A 122 -0.33 11.31 -16.50
CA ASP A 122 1.10 11.34 -16.81
C ASP A 122 1.88 11.49 -15.51
N VAL A 123 2.65 10.47 -15.15
CA VAL A 123 3.47 10.47 -13.91
C VAL A 123 4.72 11.34 -14.03
N THR A 124 4.99 11.95 -15.18
CA THR A 124 6.14 12.85 -15.37
C THR A 124 5.80 14.32 -15.12
N VAL A 125 4.56 14.64 -14.73
CA VAL A 125 4.10 16.01 -14.45
C VAL A 125 4.67 16.62 -13.17
N GLY A 126 5.56 15.90 -12.48
CA GLY A 126 6.24 16.34 -11.26
C GLY A 126 6.80 17.77 -11.31
N PRO A 127 7.44 18.22 -12.40
CA PRO A 127 7.95 19.60 -12.49
C PRO A 127 6.84 20.66 -12.37
N LEU A 128 5.63 20.40 -12.89
CA LEU A 128 4.48 21.30 -12.71
C LEU A 128 3.88 21.15 -11.31
N VAL A 129 3.74 19.93 -10.79
CA VAL A 129 3.25 19.67 -9.42
C VAL A 129 4.08 20.45 -8.39
N ASN A 130 5.41 20.41 -8.57
CA ASN A 130 6.37 21.13 -7.75
C ASN A 130 6.24 22.64 -7.90
N LEU A 131 6.15 23.15 -9.14
CA LEU A 131 6.00 24.57 -9.42
C LEU A 131 4.75 25.17 -8.73
N TRP A 132 3.68 24.39 -8.60
CA TRP A 132 2.45 24.78 -7.90
C TRP A 132 2.46 24.51 -6.38
N GLY A 133 3.57 24.03 -5.82
CA GLY A 133 3.71 23.78 -4.38
C GLY A 133 3.00 22.53 -3.85
N PHE A 134 2.58 21.62 -4.74
CA PHE A 134 1.95 20.35 -4.37
C PHE A 134 2.95 19.20 -4.19
N GLY A 135 4.21 19.41 -4.56
CA GLY A 135 5.30 18.45 -4.39
C GLY A 135 6.26 18.78 -3.23
N PRO A 136 7.46 18.20 -3.22
CA PRO A 136 8.48 18.46 -2.19
C PRO A 136 9.23 19.78 -2.36
N GLU A 137 9.11 20.47 -3.50
CA GLU A 137 9.66 21.83 -3.68
C GLU A 137 8.95 22.84 -2.75
N ALA A 138 9.60 23.96 -2.45
CA ALA A 138 9.05 25.00 -1.59
C ALA A 138 7.70 25.52 -2.13
N ARG A 139 6.77 25.86 -1.22
CA ARG A 139 5.45 26.40 -1.59
C ARG A 139 5.59 27.87 -2.00
N PRO A 140 5.41 28.22 -3.29
CA PRO A 140 5.46 29.61 -3.68
C PRO A 140 4.17 30.33 -3.24
N ASP A 141 4.31 31.55 -2.73
CA ASP A 141 3.16 32.42 -2.39
C ASP A 141 2.59 33.16 -3.62
N LYS A 142 3.16 32.92 -4.81
CA LYS A 142 2.82 33.60 -6.05
C LYS A 142 2.43 32.59 -7.12
N VAL A 143 1.47 32.98 -7.95
CA VAL A 143 1.10 32.25 -9.16
C VAL A 143 2.32 32.25 -10.11
N PRO A 144 2.76 31.08 -10.62
CA PRO A 144 3.84 31.00 -11.59
C PRO A 144 3.51 31.78 -12.87
N SER A 145 4.52 32.38 -13.47
CA SER A 145 4.40 33.07 -14.76
C SER A 145 4.24 32.09 -15.92
N ASP A 146 3.73 32.58 -17.05
CA ASP A 146 3.60 31.78 -18.27
C ASP A 146 4.96 31.27 -18.78
N GLU A 147 6.04 32.03 -18.56
CA GLU A 147 7.41 31.63 -18.90
C GLU A 147 7.89 30.45 -18.04
N GLU A 148 7.67 30.50 -16.72
CA GLU A 148 8.00 29.39 -15.82
C GLU A 148 7.17 28.14 -16.12
N LEU A 149 5.89 28.31 -16.47
CA LEU A 149 5.01 27.23 -16.89
C LEU A 149 5.50 26.60 -18.19
N ALA A 150 5.89 27.39 -19.18
CA ALA A 150 6.42 26.89 -20.44
C ALA A 150 7.72 26.10 -20.23
N ALA A 151 8.66 26.64 -19.44
CA ALA A 151 9.92 25.98 -19.15
C ALA A 151 9.74 24.62 -18.43
N ARG A 152 8.79 24.52 -17.48
CA ARG A 152 8.51 23.25 -16.79
C ARG A 152 7.77 22.25 -17.67
N ARG A 153 6.97 22.70 -18.65
CA ARG A 153 6.28 21.82 -19.61
C ARG A 153 7.25 21.10 -20.55
N GLU A 154 8.37 21.72 -20.89
CA GLU A 154 9.41 21.09 -21.71
C GLU A 154 10.10 19.91 -21.01
N MET A 155 9.95 19.81 -19.68
CA MET A 155 10.53 18.74 -18.86
C MET A 155 9.58 17.55 -18.64
N ILE A 156 8.42 17.54 -19.31
CA ILE A 156 7.34 16.58 -19.11
C ILE A 156 7.13 15.74 -20.37
N GLY A 157 6.92 14.45 -20.17
CA GLY A 157 6.43 13.56 -21.20
C GLY A 157 6.69 12.10 -20.84
N VAL A 158 5.64 11.31 -20.65
CA VAL A 158 5.76 9.87 -20.36
C VAL A 158 6.58 9.10 -21.41
N HIS A 159 6.66 9.58 -22.65
CA HIS A 159 7.43 8.97 -23.73
C HIS A 159 8.96 9.03 -23.49
N HIS A 160 9.41 9.92 -22.61
CA HIS A 160 10.79 9.99 -22.13
C HIS A 160 11.11 8.95 -21.06
N LEU A 161 10.10 8.23 -20.54
CA LEU A 161 10.25 7.19 -19.52
C LEU A 161 10.05 5.80 -20.12
N SER A 162 10.96 4.88 -19.81
CA SER A 162 10.88 3.49 -20.23
C SER A 162 11.25 2.53 -19.10
N VAL A 163 10.74 1.30 -19.19
CA VAL A 163 11.00 0.21 -18.25
C VAL A 163 11.27 -1.07 -19.03
N ASP A 164 12.39 -1.72 -18.72
CA ASP A 164 12.76 -3.05 -19.24
C ASP A 164 13.18 -3.96 -18.08
N GLY A 165 12.37 -5.00 -17.82
CA GLY A 165 12.47 -5.76 -16.57
C GLY A 165 12.37 -4.84 -15.35
N ASN A 166 13.45 -4.79 -14.56
CA ASN A 166 13.58 -3.94 -13.37
C ASN A 166 14.46 -2.70 -13.62
N MET A 167 14.71 -2.37 -14.88
CA MET A 167 15.54 -1.23 -15.25
C MET A 167 14.64 -0.09 -15.72
N LEU A 168 14.66 1.03 -15.01
CA LEU A 168 14.07 2.28 -15.48
C LEU A 168 15.09 3.06 -16.31
N ARG A 169 14.62 3.79 -17.31
CA ARG A 169 15.48 4.69 -18.08
C ARG A 169 14.70 5.93 -18.49
N LYS A 170 15.38 7.07 -18.39
CA LYS A 170 14.96 8.34 -18.98
C LYS A 170 15.91 8.76 -20.08
N ASP A 171 15.39 9.25 -21.21
CA ASP A 171 16.20 9.84 -22.28
C ASP A 171 16.36 11.37 -22.11
N MET A 172 15.59 11.96 -21.19
CA MET A 172 15.68 13.35 -20.75
C MET A 172 16.16 13.40 -19.29
N PRO A 173 17.38 13.91 -19.01
CA PRO A 173 17.92 13.97 -17.65
C PRO A 173 17.05 14.74 -16.64
N SER A 174 16.39 15.81 -17.10
CA SER A 174 15.50 16.65 -16.28
C SER A 174 14.14 16.02 -15.98
N LEU A 175 13.83 14.85 -16.53
CA LEU A 175 12.57 14.17 -16.28
C LEU A 175 12.43 13.85 -14.80
N TYR A 176 11.27 14.19 -14.24
CA TYR A 176 10.94 13.94 -12.84
C TYR A 176 9.66 13.12 -12.77
N VAL A 177 9.74 11.93 -12.19
CA VAL A 177 8.63 11.00 -12.03
C VAL A 177 8.01 11.14 -10.64
N ASP A 178 6.69 11.31 -10.62
CA ASP A 178 5.85 11.35 -9.43
C ASP A 178 4.75 10.28 -9.53
N LEU A 179 4.86 9.25 -8.68
CA LEU A 179 3.93 8.12 -8.62
C LEU A 179 2.78 8.34 -7.62
N SER A 180 2.61 9.53 -7.06
CA SER A 180 1.60 9.81 -6.02
C SER A 180 0.16 9.45 -6.44
N THR A 181 -0.13 9.45 -7.74
CA THR A 181 -1.45 9.12 -8.30
C THR A 181 -1.74 7.62 -8.36
N ILE A 182 -0.71 6.75 -8.25
CA ILE A 182 -0.83 5.31 -8.47
C ILE A 182 -0.17 4.44 -7.39
N ALA A 183 0.90 4.92 -6.74
CA ALA A 183 1.67 4.15 -5.76
C ALA A 183 0.81 3.63 -4.60
N LYS A 184 -0.18 4.42 -4.16
CA LYS A 184 -1.11 4.00 -3.11
C LYS A 184 -1.97 2.78 -3.50
N ALA A 185 -2.35 2.66 -4.77
CA ALA A 185 -3.11 1.52 -5.26
C ALA A 185 -2.23 0.27 -5.42
N GLY A 186 -0.96 0.43 -5.82
CA GLY A 186 0.00 -0.66 -5.95
C GLY A 186 0.33 -1.38 -4.63
N VAL A 187 0.09 -0.74 -3.48
CA VAL A 187 0.21 -1.38 -2.16
C VAL A 187 -0.81 -2.51 -1.95
N LEU A 188 -1.96 -2.45 -2.63
CA LEU A 188 -3.11 -3.31 -2.35
C LEU A 188 -3.20 -4.55 -3.27
N THR A 189 -2.26 -4.72 -4.19
CA THR A 189 -2.25 -5.77 -5.23
C THR A 189 -0.96 -6.56 -5.21
#